data_AF-A0A2V5UPU2-F1
#
_entry.id   AF-A0A2V5UPU2-F1
#
_cell.length_a   1.000
_cell.length_b   1.000
_cell.length_c   1.000
_cell.angle_alpha   90.00
_cell.angle_beta   90.00
_cell.angle_gamma   90.00
#
_symmetry.space_group_name_H-M   'P 1'
#
loop_
_entity.id
_entity.type
_entity.pdbx_description
1 polymer ?
#
loop_
_entity_poly.entity_id
_entity_poly.type
_entity_poly.pdbx_seq_one_letter_code
_entity_poly.pdbx_strand_id
1 'polypeptide(L)'
;FHLFRIDHVQGFYRIYAFPWRPRMNKQFLPLDHNQMLQQTGGRAPHFVPRDDETPQNRETNKREGEEYLRVVLEEAGGMRVVGEDLGVVPDYVRPNLRSLGIAGFKIPQWEGRDGMIIPGDKYERLSVATYATHDHEPIRALWSEALEHLASNAGEQARATLEKIALFAGLNPKIDELDFEKDFYPAIMEALFRCESWIAMVMITDLLARKYRFNVPGTKANLNWTRRMRRSIAQLRSSRKEQKRMRLINELLVKRGRA
;
A
#
# COMPACT_ATOMS: atom_id res chain seq x y z
N PHE A 1 -21.55 9.05 -2.19
CA PHE A 1 -20.63 7.88 -2.14
C PHE A 1 -20.94 7.08 -0.88
N HIS A 2 -20.60 5.79 -0.82
CA HIS A 2 -20.80 4.98 0.41
C HIS A 2 -19.55 4.92 1.29
N LEU A 3 -18.39 5.18 0.68
CA LEU A 3 -17.09 5.10 1.31
C LEU A 3 -16.12 6.07 0.64
N PHE A 4 -15.16 6.60 1.40
CA PHE A 4 -14.04 7.37 0.87
C PHE A 4 -12.74 7.02 1.58
N ARG A 5 -11.63 7.24 0.87
CA ARG A 5 -10.27 7.03 1.35
C ARG A 5 -9.64 8.39 1.67
N ILE A 6 -9.12 8.52 2.88
CA ILE A 6 -8.22 9.60 3.27
C ILE A 6 -6.80 9.18 2.90
N ASP A 7 -6.20 9.90 1.97
CA ASP A 7 -4.78 9.75 1.63
C ASP A 7 -3.93 10.25 2.79
N HIS A 8 -2.87 9.52 3.15
CA HIS A 8 -1.94 9.87 4.21
C HIS A 8 -2.64 10.29 5.52
N VAL A 9 -3.44 9.39 6.12
CA VAL A 9 -4.24 9.70 7.33
C VAL A 9 -3.37 10.10 8.53
N GLN A 10 -2.09 9.72 8.52
CA GLN A 10 -1.10 10.13 9.50
C GLN A 10 -0.91 11.66 9.55
N GLY A 11 -1.16 12.36 8.43
CA GLY A 11 -1.03 13.81 8.34
C GLY A 11 -1.97 14.60 9.26
N PHE A 12 -3.03 13.96 9.77
CA PHE A 12 -3.90 14.56 10.79
C PHE A 12 -3.23 14.60 12.17
N TYR A 13 -2.32 13.68 12.45
CA TYR A 13 -1.60 13.61 13.73
C TYR A 13 -0.30 14.41 13.67
N ARG A 14 0.46 14.25 12.58
CA ARG A 14 1.72 14.95 12.33
C ARG A 14 2.14 14.82 10.87
N ILE A 15 2.93 15.78 10.40
CA ILE A 15 3.49 15.81 9.05
C ILE A 15 5.00 16.00 9.15
N TYR A 16 5.76 15.26 8.35
CA TYR A 16 7.20 15.50 8.22
C TYR A 16 7.44 16.69 7.29
N ALA A 17 7.90 17.79 7.85
CA ALA A 17 8.08 19.05 7.16
C ALA A 17 9.55 19.26 6.78
N PHE A 18 9.77 19.85 5.60
CA PHE A 18 11.10 20.28 5.15
C PHE A 18 11.19 21.82 5.20
N PRO A 19 12.34 22.39 5.62
CA PRO A 19 12.55 23.83 5.63
C PRO A 19 12.80 24.42 4.23
N TRP A 20 12.74 23.59 3.18
CA TRP A 20 12.83 23.99 1.78
C TRP A 20 11.69 23.37 0.96
N ARG A 21 11.43 23.92 -0.22
CA ARG A 21 10.42 23.39 -1.15
C ARG A 21 10.96 22.20 -1.93
N PRO A 22 10.12 21.21 -2.33
CA PRO A 22 10.57 20.03 -3.08
C PRO A 22 11.38 20.30 -4.36
N ARG A 23 11.18 21.47 -5.00
CA ARG A 23 12.00 21.90 -6.17
C ARG A 23 13.50 22.06 -5.85
N MET A 24 13.85 22.21 -4.58
CA MET A 24 15.22 22.38 -4.08
C MET A 24 15.82 21.04 -3.59
N ASN A 25 15.12 19.91 -3.72
CA ASN A 25 15.62 18.62 -3.25
C ASN A 25 16.99 18.27 -3.84
N LYS A 26 17.25 18.58 -5.12
CA LYS A 26 18.56 18.34 -5.74
C LYS A 26 19.69 19.15 -5.11
N GLN A 27 19.38 20.29 -4.50
CA GLN A 27 20.34 21.13 -3.80
C GLN A 27 20.59 20.61 -2.37
N PHE A 28 19.53 20.25 -1.64
CA PHE A 28 19.64 19.94 -0.21
C PHE A 28 19.87 18.46 0.13
N LEU A 29 19.32 17.51 -0.65
CA LEU A 29 19.46 16.08 -0.34
C LEU A 29 20.91 15.55 -0.40
N PRO A 30 21.82 16.08 -1.25
CA PRO A 30 23.22 15.65 -1.25
C PRO A 30 24.05 16.24 -0.11
N LEU A 31 23.55 17.24 0.63
CA LEU A 31 24.30 17.91 1.68
C LEU A 31 24.39 17.03 2.92
N ASP A 32 25.51 17.15 3.65
CA ASP A 32 25.56 16.66 5.02
C ASP A 32 24.71 17.52 5.96
N HIS A 33 24.54 17.04 7.20
CA HIS A 33 23.70 17.70 8.18
C HIS A 33 24.15 19.15 8.49
N ASN A 34 25.45 19.40 8.63
CA ASN A 34 25.97 20.72 8.98
C ASN A 34 25.82 21.71 7.82
N GLN A 35 26.12 21.27 6.60
CA GLN A 35 25.93 22.05 5.38
C GLN A 35 24.47 22.42 5.17
N MET A 36 23.55 21.47 5.39
CA MET A 36 22.12 21.70 5.30
C MET A 36 21.66 22.74 6.33
N LEU A 37 22.10 22.61 7.59
CA LEU A 37 21.76 23.57 8.65
C LEU A 37 22.27 24.98 8.32
N GLN A 38 23.49 25.11 7.81
CA GLN A 38 24.03 26.42 7.42
C GLN A 38 23.16 27.10 6.35
N GLN A 39 22.66 26.34 5.37
CA GLN A 39 21.84 26.87 4.27
C GLN A 39 20.35 27.10 4.65
N THR A 40 19.88 26.50 5.74
CA THR A 40 18.47 26.56 6.17
C THR A 40 18.23 27.49 7.37
N GLY A 41 19.30 28.15 7.86
CA GLY A 41 19.27 28.98 9.06
C GLY A 41 19.12 28.15 10.33
N GLY A 42 19.75 26.98 10.39
CA GLY A 42 19.72 26.06 11.53
C GLY A 42 18.47 25.18 11.61
N ARG A 43 17.64 25.14 10.57
CA ARG A 43 16.39 24.35 10.56
C ARG A 43 16.60 23.02 9.85
N ALA A 44 16.37 21.91 10.54
CA ALA A 44 16.34 20.58 9.95
C ALA A 44 14.91 20.17 9.53
N PRO A 45 14.75 19.17 8.65
CA PRO A 45 13.48 18.47 8.50
C PRO A 45 13.05 17.83 9.82
N HIS A 46 11.77 17.95 10.16
CA HIS A 46 11.23 17.49 11.44
C HIS A 46 9.73 17.22 11.35
N PHE A 47 9.17 16.52 12.33
CA PHE A 47 7.72 16.38 12.45
C PHE A 47 7.09 17.63 13.04
N VAL A 48 5.97 18.04 12.46
CA VAL A 48 5.10 19.14 12.93
C VAL A 48 3.71 18.56 13.18
N PRO A 49 3.01 18.93 14.28
CA PRO A 49 3.43 19.92 15.27
C PRO A 49 4.55 19.44 16.19
N ARG A 50 4.69 18.13 16.39
CA ARG A 50 5.67 17.54 17.33
C ARG A 50 6.22 16.23 16.78
N ASP A 51 7.41 15.86 17.24
CA ASP A 51 7.91 14.49 17.14
C ASP A 51 7.06 13.50 17.96
N ASP A 52 7.46 12.22 17.96
CA ASP A 52 6.86 11.18 18.81
C ASP A 52 7.90 10.62 19.80
N GLU A 53 8.91 11.39 20.20
CA GLU A 53 10.00 10.92 21.07
C GLU A 53 9.53 10.76 22.52
N THR A 54 8.75 11.72 23.02
CA THR A 54 8.22 11.69 24.39
C THR A 54 6.81 11.10 24.45
N PRO A 55 6.43 10.43 25.57
CA PRO A 55 5.04 10.00 25.77
C PRO A 55 4.03 11.16 25.70
N GLN A 56 4.42 12.34 26.19
CA GLN A 56 3.59 13.54 26.16
C GLN A 56 3.33 14.03 24.73
N ASN A 57 4.36 14.04 23.88
CA ASN A 57 4.20 14.42 22.46
C ASN A 57 3.28 13.44 21.74
N ARG A 58 3.48 12.12 21.94
CA ARG A 58 2.63 11.07 21.34
C ARG A 58 1.16 11.22 21.73
N GLU A 59 0.87 11.41 23.02
CA GLU A 59 -0.52 11.57 23.47
C GLU A 59 -1.14 12.88 22.96
N THR A 60 -0.36 13.96 22.88
CA THR A 60 -0.85 15.23 22.35
C THR A 60 -1.16 15.15 20.85
N ASN A 61 -0.25 14.56 20.06
CA ASN A 61 -0.46 14.32 18.62
C ASN A 61 -1.67 13.40 18.39
N LYS A 62 -1.81 12.34 19.20
CA LYS A 62 -2.98 11.45 19.17
C LYS A 62 -4.28 12.22 19.40
N ARG A 63 -4.36 13.03 20.48
CA ARG A 63 -5.55 13.80 20.83
C ARG A 63 -5.93 14.81 19.76
N GLU A 64 -4.98 15.62 19.30
CA GLU A 64 -5.23 16.65 18.28
C GLU A 64 -5.60 16.02 16.92
N GLY A 65 -4.93 14.94 16.52
CA GLY A 65 -5.29 14.21 15.31
C GLY A 65 -6.68 13.58 15.38
N GLU A 66 -7.06 13.05 16.55
CA GLU A 66 -8.40 12.54 16.80
C GLU A 66 -9.47 13.64 16.67
N GLU A 67 -9.21 14.85 17.18
CA GLU A 67 -10.14 15.99 17.05
C GLU A 67 -10.44 16.30 15.58
N TYR A 68 -9.41 16.39 14.73
CA TYR A 68 -9.63 16.59 13.29
C TYR A 68 -10.38 15.44 12.62
N LEU A 69 -10.04 14.19 12.95
CA LEU A 69 -10.71 13.02 12.37
C LEU A 69 -12.18 12.93 12.81
N ARG A 70 -12.53 13.36 14.02
CA ARG A 70 -13.91 13.45 14.49
C ARG A 70 -14.74 14.43 13.66
N VAL A 71 -14.18 15.59 13.30
CA VAL A 71 -14.83 16.53 12.38
C VAL A 71 -15.05 15.87 11.02
N VAL A 72 -14.05 15.16 10.49
CA VAL A 72 -14.19 14.44 9.21
C VAL A 72 -15.30 13.38 9.29
N LEU A 73 -15.42 12.67 10.40
CA LEU A 73 -16.46 11.65 10.60
C LEU A 73 -17.85 12.25 10.75
N GLU A 74 -17.98 13.40 11.42
CA GLU A 74 -19.23 14.13 11.53
C GLU A 74 -19.73 14.58 10.14
N GLU A 75 -18.85 15.20 9.35
CA GLU A 75 -19.14 15.63 7.98
C GLU A 75 -19.35 14.46 7.01
N ALA A 76 -18.73 13.31 7.28
CA ALA A 76 -18.94 12.08 6.52
C ALA A 76 -20.38 11.55 6.67
N GLY A 77 -21.07 11.88 7.77
CA GLY A 77 -22.39 11.36 8.10
C GLY A 77 -22.42 9.83 8.09
N GLY A 78 -23.23 9.24 7.21
CA GLY A 78 -23.36 7.79 7.07
C GLY A 78 -22.27 7.11 6.23
N MET A 79 -21.32 7.87 5.66
CA MET A 79 -20.26 7.31 4.80
C MET A 79 -19.17 6.63 5.65
N ARG A 80 -18.62 5.52 5.14
CA ARG A 80 -17.51 4.83 5.80
C ARG A 80 -16.16 5.42 5.38
N VAL A 81 -15.25 5.54 6.35
CA VAL A 81 -13.94 6.15 6.14
C VAL A 81 -12.85 5.08 6.16
N VAL A 82 -11.96 5.13 5.17
CA VAL A 82 -10.73 4.35 5.13
C VAL A 82 -9.55 5.30 5.22
N GLY A 83 -8.69 5.13 6.22
CA GLY A 83 -7.45 5.89 6.35
C GLY A 83 -6.30 5.12 5.74
N GLU A 84 -5.56 5.73 4.82
CA GLU A 84 -4.29 5.14 4.39
C GLU A 84 -3.18 5.41 5.42
N ASP A 85 -2.81 4.35 6.14
CA ASP A 85 -1.79 4.31 7.19
C ASP A 85 -0.58 3.46 6.75
N LEU A 86 0.09 3.86 5.65
CA LEU A 86 1.30 3.19 5.18
C LEU A 86 2.57 3.98 5.52
N GLY A 87 3.73 3.32 5.50
CA GLY A 87 5.02 3.92 5.81
C GLY A 87 5.37 3.82 7.31
N VAL A 88 5.89 4.90 7.89
CA VAL A 88 6.37 4.94 9.28
C VAL A 88 5.25 5.37 10.22
N VAL A 89 4.39 4.41 10.56
CA VAL A 89 3.17 4.63 11.35
C VAL A 89 3.49 4.57 12.86
N PRO A 90 3.19 5.62 13.64
CA PRO A 90 3.29 5.55 15.09
C PRO A 90 2.34 4.52 15.71
N ASP A 91 2.78 3.85 16.78
CA ASP A 91 2.02 2.77 17.44
C ASP A 91 0.63 3.19 17.93
N TYR A 92 0.40 4.48 18.18
CA TYR A 92 -0.90 5.00 18.62
C TYR A 92 -1.91 5.24 17.49
N VAL A 93 -1.45 5.39 16.23
CA VAL A 93 -2.32 5.78 15.11
C VAL A 93 -3.30 4.66 14.78
N ARG A 94 -2.82 3.43 14.57
CA ARG A 94 -3.69 2.28 14.23
C ARG A 94 -4.77 2.02 15.31
N PRO A 95 -4.42 1.96 16.63
CA PRO A 95 -5.42 1.88 17.68
C PRO A 95 -6.43 3.03 17.70
N ASN A 96 -5.99 4.27 17.46
CA ASN A 96 -6.86 5.44 17.45
C ASN A 96 -7.85 5.40 16.27
N LEU A 97 -7.37 5.13 15.05
CA LEU A 97 -8.22 4.93 13.86
C LEU A 97 -9.29 3.87 14.13
N ARG A 98 -8.90 2.75 14.75
CA ARG A 98 -9.82 1.67 15.12
C ARG A 98 -10.87 2.12 16.13
N SER A 99 -10.50 2.88 17.17
CA SER A 99 -11.47 3.43 18.12
C SER A 99 -12.48 4.40 17.49
N LEU A 100 -12.09 5.04 16.39
CA LEU A 100 -12.94 5.94 15.60
C LEU A 100 -13.77 5.22 14.53
N GLY A 101 -13.63 3.90 14.35
CA GLY A 101 -14.32 3.16 13.29
C GLY A 101 -13.72 3.40 11.89
N ILE A 102 -12.50 3.91 11.79
CA ILE A 102 -11.78 4.14 10.53
C ILE A 102 -10.96 2.89 10.19
N ALA A 103 -11.18 2.35 8.99
CA ALA A 103 -10.43 1.19 8.53
C ALA A 103 -9.02 1.58 8.06
N GLY A 104 -7.99 0.88 8.54
CA GLY A 104 -6.62 0.99 8.04
C GLY A 104 -6.32 0.04 6.88
N PHE A 105 -5.15 0.16 6.26
CA PHE A 105 -4.65 -0.70 5.21
C PHE A 105 -3.84 -1.89 5.75
N LYS A 106 -3.96 -3.01 5.06
CA LYS A 106 -3.13 -4.21 5.25
C LYS A 106 -2.47 -4.58 3.93
N ILE A 107 -1.15 -4.44 3.88
CA ILE A 107 -0.33 -4.79 2.72
C ILE A 107 0.45 -6.06 3.07
N PRO A 108 0.08 -7.24 2.55
CA PRO A 108 0.51 -8.51 3.12
C PRO A 108 2.01 -8.70 3.30
N GLN A 109 2.80 -8.25 2.33
CA GLN A 109 4.25 -8.33 2.35
C GLN A 109 4.93 -7.36 3.34
N TRP A 110 4.18 -6.44 3.94
CA TRP A 110 4.66 -5.51 4.97
C TRP A 110 4.08 -5.82 6.35
N GLU A 111 3.03 -6.63 6.43
CA GLU A 111 2.46 -7.11 7.68
C GLU A 111 3.30 -8.28 8.21
N GLY A 112 4.44 -7.95 8.82
CA GLY A 112 5.34 -8.90 9.46
C GLY A 112 5.54 -8.59 10.94
N ARG A 113 5.79 -9.65 11.72
CA ARG A 113 6.18 -9.56 13.13
C ARG A 113 7.22 -10.62 13.43
N ASP A 114 8.31 -10.24 14.08
CA ASP A 114 9.40 -11.15 14.48
C ASP A 114 9.94 -12.00 13.30
N GLY A 115 10.03 -11.39 12.11
CA GLY A 115 10.48 -12.04 10.88
C GLY A 115 9.44 -12.92 10.18
N MET A 116 8.23 -13.07 10.74
CA MET A 116 7.16 -13.87 10.17
C MET A 116 6.05 -13.00 9.55
N ILE A 117 5.52 -13.43 8.40
CA ILE A 117 4.35 -12.80 7.78
C ILE A 117 3.10 -13.12 8.59
N ILE A 118 2.31 -12.09 8.90
CA ILE A 118 1.05 -12.24 9.61
C ILE A 118 0.02 -12.88 8.64
N PRO A 119 -0.55 -14.05 9.00
CA PRO A 119 -1.59 -14.68 8.18
C PRO A 119 -2.82 -13.78 8.03
N GLY A 120 -3.46 -13.84 6.86
CA GLY A 120 -4.61 -12.98 6.55
C GLY A 120 -5.83 -13.18 7.45
N ASP A 121 -6.03 -14.37 8.01
CA ASP A 121 -7.10 -14.68 8.97
C ASP A 121 -6.86 -14.05 10.36
N LYS A 122 -5.65 -13.51 10.60
CA LYS A 122 -5.31 -12.72 11.79
C LYS A 122 -5.42 -11.22 11.57
N TYR A 123 -5.80 -10.77 10.37
CA TYR A 123 -6.00 -9.35 10.13
C TYR A 123 -7.19 -8.84 10.92
N GLU A 124 -7.10 -7.60 11.38
CA GLU A 124 -8.23 -6.96 12.03
C GLU A 124 -9.36 -6.79 11.02
N ARG A 125 -10.58 -7.15 11.40
CA ARG A 125 -11.74 -7.05 10.51
C ARG A 125 -11.96 -5.61 10.01
N LEU A 126 -11.72 -4.60 10.83
CA LEU A 126 -11.84 -3.19 10.43
C LEU A 126 -10.59 -2.73 9.64
N SER A 127 -10.39 -3.32 8.46
CA SER A 127 -9.27 -2.99 7.58
C SER A 127 -9.57 -3.24 6.10
N VAL A 128 -8.70 -2.72 5.25
CA VAL A 128 -8.70 -2.92 3.79
C VAL A 128 -7.40 -3.64 3.40
N ALA A 129 -7.50 -4.88 2.96
CA ALA A 129 -6.35 -5.63 2.46
C ALA A 129 -6.16 -5.43 0.95
N THR A 130 -4.92 -5.17 0.54
CA THR A 130 -4.52 -5.12 -0.87
C THR A 130 -3.04 -5.42 -1.02
N TYR A 131 -2.60 -5.96 -2.15
CA TYR A 131 -1.17 -6.20 -2.38
C TYR A 131 -0.39 -4.93 -2.70
N ALA A 132 -1.05 -3.91 -3.23
CA ALA A 132 -0.38 -2.72 -3.71
C ALA A 132 -1.40 -1.59 -3.91
N THR A 133 -0.87 -0.37 -3.94
CA THR A 133 -1.59 0.83 -4.40
C THR A 133 -1.07 1.24 -5.78
N HIS A 134 -1.69 2.26 -6.38
CA HIS A 134 -1.30 2.82 -7.67
C HIS A 134 0.17 3.34 -7.71
N ASP A 135 0.79 3.55 -6.56
CA ASP A 135 2.19 3.96 -6.40
C ASP A 135 3.19 2.82 -6.54
N HIS A 136 2.73 1.57 -6.45
CA HIS A 136 3.57 0.39 -6.39
C HIS A 136 3.62 -0.35 -7.73
N GLU A 137 4.67 -1.14 -7.92
CA GLU A 137 4.77 -2.10 -9.01
C GLU A 137 3.61 -3.12 -8.93
N PRO A 138 2.90 -3.39 -10.03
CA PRO A 138 2.03 -4.55 -10.10
C PRO A 138 2.82 -5.85 -9.88
N ILE A 139 2.15 -6.86 -9.35
CA ILE A 139 2.76 -8.15 -9.01
C ILE A 139 3.39 -8.81 -10.25
N ARG A 140 2.75 -8.68 -11.42
CA ARG A 140 3.32 -9.22 -12.67
C ARG A 140 4.57 -8.47 -13.13
N ALA A 141 4.73 -7.20 -12.76
CA ALA A 141 5.96 -6.44 -13.02
C ALA A 141 7.07 -6.94 -12.10
N LEU A 142 6.79 -7.07 -10.79
CA LEU A 142 7.72 -7.63 -9.81
C LEU A 142 8.20 -9.03 -10.23
N TRP A 143 7.30 -9.89 -10.68
CA TRP A 143 7.63 -11.22 -11.18
C TRP A 143 8.67 -11.19 -12.30
N SER A 144 8.48 -10.30 -13.27
CA SER A 144 9.44 -10.15 -14.37
C SER A 144 10.76 -9.57 -13.91
N GLU A 145 10.74 -8.53 -13.07
CA GLU A 145 11.96 -7.95 -12.50
C GLU A 145 12.79 -9.01 -11.76
N ALA A 146 12.13 -9.81 -10.91
CA ALA A 146 12.78 -10.85 -10.14
C ALA A 146 13.47 -11.92 -11.01
N LEU A 147 12.82 -12.37 -12.09
CA LEU A 147 13.32 -13.49 -12.92
C LEU A 147 14.20 -13.04 -14.09
N GLU A 148 13.96 -11.86 -14.65
CA GLU A 148 14.69 -11.34 -15.81
C GLU A 148 15.97 -10.57 -15.40
N HIS A 149 16.04 -10.07 -14.16
CA HIS A 149 17.14 -9.26 -13.64
C HIS A 149 17.76 -9.79 -12.34
N LEU A 150 18.01 -11.11 -12.30
CA LEU A 150 18.50 -11.90 -11.15
C LEU A 150 19.64 -11.24 -10.34
N ALA A 151 20.63 -10.67 -11.02
CA ALA A 151 21.85 -10.14 -10.42
C ALA A 151 21.78 -8.64 -10.08
N SER A 152 20.63 -8.00 -10.27
CA SER A 152 20.43 -6.59 -9.96
C SER A 152 19.82 -6.40 -8.57
N ASN A 153 20.14 -5.29 -7.91
CA ASN A 153 19.51 -4.92 -6.63
C ASN A 153 17.97 -4.85 -6.76
N ALA A 154 17.46 -4.39 -7.91
CA ALA A 154 16.03 -4.32 -8.17
C ALA A 154 15.40 -5.72 -8.27
N GLY A 155 16.05 -6.65 -8.99
CA GLY A 155 15.63 -8.04 -9.08
C GLY A 155 15.66 -8.77 -7.74
N GLU A 156 16.67 -8.53 -6.92
CA GLU A 156 16.76 -9.08 -5.56
C GLU A 156 15.60 -8.57 -4.68
N GLN A 157 15.34 -7.26 -4.68
CA GLN A 157 14.22 -6.66 -3.94
C GLN A 157 12.86 -7.16 -4.42
N ALA A 158 12.69 -7.31 -5.74
CA ALA A 158 11.47 -7.86 -6.33
C ALA A 158 11.26 -9.31 -5.90
N ARG A 159 12.31 -10.15 -5.92
CA ARG A 159 12.26 -11.53 -5.42
C ARG A 159 11.87 -11.59 -3.96
N ALA A 160 12.54 -10.83 -3.09
CA ALA A 160 12.23 -10.79 -1.65
C ALA A 160 10.78 -10.35 -1.38
N THR A 161 10.24 -9.45 -2.21
CA THR A 161 8.83 -9.04 -2.13
C THR A 161 7.89 -10.18 -2.53
N LEU A 162 8.16 -10.88 -3.63
CA LEU A 162 7.36 -12.02 -4.08
C LEU A 162 7.42 -13.19 -3.10
N GLU A 163 8.57 -13.45 -2.48
CA GLU A 163 8.74 -14.46 -1.43
C GLU A 163 7.80 -14.20 -0.26
N LYS A 164 7.71 -12.96 0.23
CA LYS A 164 6.76 -12.59 1.29
C LYS A 164 5.30 -12.78 0.86
N ILE A 165 4.98 -12.46 -0.39
CA ILE A 165 3.65 -12.69 -0.96
C ILE A 165 3.35 -14.21 -1.07
N ALA A 166 4.33 -15.02 -1.47
CA ALA A 166 4.23 -16.48 -1.52
C ALA A 166 3.95 -17.05 -0.12
N LEU A 167 4.72 -16.61 0.88
CA LEU A 167 4.55 -17.01 2.28
C LEU A 167 3.14 -16.65 2.79
N PHE A 168 2.66 -15.43 2.52
CA PHE A 168 1.29 -15.03 2.84
C PHE A 168 0.25 -15.95 2.17
N ALA A 169 0.51 -16.37 0.93
CA ALA A 169 -0.37 -17.27 0.19
C ALA A 169 -0.29 -18.74 0.63
N GLY A 170 0.68 -19.09 1.49
CA GLY A 170 0.96 -20.48 1.88
C GLY A 170 1.66 -21.27 0.77
N LEU A 171 2.40 -20.61 -0.11
CA LEU A 171 3.21 -21.20 -1.17
C LEU A 171 4.68 -21.38 -0.74
N ASN A 172 5.39 -22.24 -1.48
CA ASN A 172 6.85 -22.30 -1.44
C ASN A 172 7.43 -20.93 -1.83
N PRO A 173 8.31 -20.32 -1.02
CA PRO A 173 8.91 -19.03 -1.35
C PRO A 173 9.88 -19.09 -2.53
N LYS A 174 10.31 -20.26 -3.00
CA LYS A 174 11.17 -20.38 -4.18
C LYS A 174 10.42 -20.01 -5.47
N ILE A 175 10.45 -18.72 -5.79
CA ILE A 175 9.67 -18.11 -6.89
C ILE A 175 10.03 -18.69 -8.27
N ASP A 176 11.27 -19.11 -8.46
CA ASP A 176 11.78 -19.72 -9.70
C ASP A 176 11.22 -21.13 -9.97
N GLU A 177 10.70 -21.81 -8.95
CA GLU A 177 10.06 -23.13 -9.08
C GLU A 177 8.55 -23.03 -9.41
N LEU A 178 7.98 -21.83 -9.51
CA LEU A 178 6.54 -21.59 -9.66
C LEU A 178 6.18 -20.99 -11.04
N ASP A 179 5.03 -21.34 -11.60
CA ASP A 179 4.44 -20.64 -12.74
C ASP A 179 3.52 -19.50 -12.25
N PHE A 180 3.70 -18.29 -12.82
CA PHE A 180 2.90 -17.13 -12.41
C PHE A 180 1.39 -17.35 -12.59
N GLU A 181 0.93 -17.84 -13.75
CA GLU A 181 -0.51 -17.88 -14.06
C GLU A 181 -1.18 -19.15 -13.49
N LYS A 182 -0.43 -20.25 -13.35
CA LYS A 182 -0.96 -21.54 -12.85
C LYS A 182 -0.88 -21.68 -11.33
N ASP A 183 0.23 -21.28 -10.73
CA ASP A 183 0.51 -21.55 -9.31
C ASP A 183 0.36 -20.28 -8.48
N PHE A 184 1.12 -19.24 -8.82
CA PHE A 184 1.23 -18.04 -7.98
C PHE A 184 -0.04 -17.18 -7.99
N TYR A 185 -0.54 -16.83 -9.17
CA TYR A 185 -1.67 -15.92 -9.34
C TYR A 185 -2.96 -16.41 -8.67
N PRO A 186 -3.41 -17.68 -8.85
CA PRO A 186 -4.60 -18.16 -8.16
C PRO A 186 -4.44 -18.15 -6.65
N ALA A 187 -3.27 -18.57 -6.14
CA ALA A 187 -3.01 -18.69 -4.71
C ALA A 187 -3.01 -17.33 -4.00
N ILE A 188 -2.36 -16.30 -4.59
CA ILE A 188 -2.33 -14.97 -3.98
C ILE A 188 -3.73 -14.32 -4.00
N MET A 189 -4.49 -14.49 -5.08
CA MET A 189 -5.86 -13.95 -5.13
C MET A 189 -6.75 -14.62 -4.09
N GLU A 190 -6.64 -15.94 -3.96
CA GLU A 190 -7.36 -16.69 -2.94
C GLU A 190 -6.96 -16.28 -1.52
N ALA A 191 -5.66 -16.11 -1.26
CA ALA A 191 -5.14 -15.72 0.04
C ALA A 191 -5.63 -14.33 0.45
N LEU A 192 -5.65 -13.38 -0.48
CA LEU A 192 -6.21 -12.06 -0.24
C LEU A 192 -7.71 -12.14 0.05
N PHE A 193 -8.48 -12.93 -0.70
CA PHE A 193 -9.92 -13.09 -0.45
C PHE A 193 -10.22 -13.90 0.82
N ARG A 194 -9.27 -14.67 1.34
CA ARG A 194 -9.41 -15.40 2.60
C ARG A 194 -9.13 -14.54 3.84
N CYS A 195 -8.48 -13.38 3.70
CA CYS A 195 -8.16 -12.55 4.87
C CYS A 195 -9.43 -12.12 5.64
N GLU A 196 -9.29 -11.73 6.91
CA GLU A 196 -10.42 -11.31 7.75
C GLU A 196 -10.81 -9.84 7.53
N SER A 197 -10.03 -9.07 6.75
CA SER A 197 -10.29 -7.66 6.45
C SER A 197 -11.69 -7.44 5.88
N TRP A 198 -12.33 -6.34 6.27
CA TRP A 198 -13.66 -5.96 5.80
C TRP A 198 -13.69 -5.83 4.28
N ILE A 199 -12.68 -5.18 3.69
CA ILE A 199 -12.54 -5.08 2.23
C ILE A 199 -11.26 -5.78 1.79
N ALA A 200 -11.36 -6.63 0.78
CA ALA A 200 -10.23 -7.13 0.01
C ALA A 200 -10.26 -6.46 -1.37
N MET A 201 -9.21 -5.72 -1.72
CA MET A 201 -9.13 -4.91 -2.93
C MET A 201 -7.99 -5.36 -3.83
N VAL A 202 -8.28 -5.52 -5.12
CA VAL A 202 -7.30 -5.89 -6.14
C VAL A 202 -7.15 -4.75 -7.14
N MET A 203 -5.92 -4.32 -7.40
CA MET A 203 -5.68 -3.35 -8.47
C MET A 203 -6.04 -3.94 -9.83
N ILE A 204 -6.58 -3.13 -10.74
CA ILE A 204 -6.93 -3.59 -12.09
C ILE A 204 -5.73 -4.14 -12.87
N THR A 205 -4.52 -3.67 -12.57
CA THR A 205 -3.27 -4.19 -13.12
C THR A 205 -3.00 -5.61 -12.65
N ASP A 206 -3.17 -5.89 -11.35
CA ASP A 206 -2.99 -7.24 -10.81
C ASP A 206 -4.12 -8.15 -11.26
N LEU A 207 -5.37 -7.71 -11.18
CA LEU A 207 -6.55 -8.44 -11.67
C LEU A 207 -6.41 -8.90 -13.13
N LEU A 208 -5.67 -8.17 -13.95
CA LEU A 208 -5.45 -8.48 -15.37
C LEU A 208 -4.02 -8.94 -15.67
N ALA A 209 -3.20 -9.20 -14.65
CA ALA A 209 -1.78 -9.56 -14.73
C ALA A 209 -0.98 -8.66 -15.69
N ARG A 210 -1.06 -7.34 -15.47
CA ARG A 210 -0.36 -6.31 -16.27
C ARG A 210 0.92 -5.89 -15.57
N LYS A 211 1.95 -5.59 -16.35
CA LYS A 211 3.27 -5.14 -15.84
C LYS A 211 3.38 -3.63 -15.65
N TYR A 212 2.37 -2.85 -16.05
CA TYR A 212 2.54 -1.41 -16.14
C TYR A 212 2.04 -0.64 -14.93
N ARG A 213 2.71 0.48 -14.67
CA ARG A 213 2.37 1.41 -13.60
C ARG A 213 1.56 2.60 -14.12
N PHE A 214 0.76 3.17 -13.23
CA PHE A 214 0.10 4.45 -13.44
C PHE A 214 0.90 5.61 -12.85
N ASN A 215 1.62 5.36 -11.76
CA ASN A 215 2.48 6.33 -11.10
C ASN A 215 3.81 5.69 -10.66
N VAL A 216 4.86 6.50 -10.65
CA VAL A 216 6.16 6.20 -10.02
C VAL A 216 6.48 7.34 -9.05
N PRO A 217 6.35 7.12 -7.73
CA PRO A 217 6.62 8.14 -6.71
C PRO A 217 8.01 8.78 -6.85
N GLY A 218 8.12 10.05 -6.46
CA GLY A 218 9.39 10.78 -6.47
C GLY A 218 9.92 11.16 -7.85
N THR A 219 9.24 10.80 -8.94
CA THR A 219 9.64 11.17 -10.30
C THR A 219 8.77 12.28 -10.87
N LYS A 220 9.40 13.26 -11.54
CA LYS A 220 8.71 14.21 -12.43
C LYS A 220 8.64 13.61 -13.83
N ALA A 221 7.98 12.46 -13.97
CA ALA A 221 7.82 11.82 -15.26
C ALA A 221 6.53 12.31 -15.94
N ASN A 222 6.63 12.82 -17.17
CA ASN A 222 5.47 13.18 -18.01
C ASN A 222 4.52 11.98 -18.28
N LEU A 223 4.94 10.78 -17.89
CA LEU A 223 4.22 9.52 -18.04
C LEU A 223 3.38 9.14 -16.82
N ASN A 224 3.58 9.81 -15.66
CA ASN A 224 2.71 9.58 -14.50
C ASN A 224 1.29 10.07 -14.83
N TRP A 225 0.28 9.28 -14.44
CA TRP A 225 -1.15 9.60 -14.58
C TRP A 225 -1.68 9.74 -16.02
N THR A 226 -0.87 9.46 -17.03
CA THR A 226 -1.30 9.54 -18.44
C THR A 226 -1.63 8.18 -19.05
N ARG A 227 -1.20 7.09 -18.40
CA ARG A 227 -1.35 5.74 -18.94
C ARG A 227 -2.81 5.28 -18.94
N ARG A 228 -3.27 4.83 -20.11
CA ARG A 228 -4.59 4.21 -20.30
C ARG A 228 -4.49 2.70 -20.51
N MET A 229 -5.56 1.99 -20.18
CA MET A 229 -5.71 0.59 -20.58
C MET A 229 -5.81 0.49 -22.10
N ARG A 230 -5.08 -0.44 -22.71
CA ARG A 230 -5.05 -0.62 -24.18
C ARG A 230 -6.32 -1.22 -24.78
N ARG A 231 -7.22 -1.75 -23.95
CA ARG A 231 -8.45 -2.44 -24.39
C ARG A 231 -9.65 -1.81 -23.71
N SER A 232 -10.73 -1.65 -24.47
CA SER A 232 -12.04 -1.25 -23.92
C SER A 232 -12.63 -2.37 -23.06
N ILE A 233 -13.62 -2.04 -22.23
CA ILE A 233 -14.35 -3.03 -21.43
C ILE A 233 -15.00 -4.09 -22.34
N ALA A 234 -15.58 -3.70 -23.48
CA ALA A 234 -16.16 -4.64 -24.44
C ALA A 234 -15.12 -5.63 -24.98
N GLN A 235 -13.91 -5.14 -25.32
CA GLN A 235 -12.81 -5.99 -25.78
C GLN A 235 -12.30 -6.92 -24.68
N LEU A 236 -12.25 -6.46 -23.41
CA LEU A 236 -11.88 -7.33 -22.29
C LEU A 236 -12.93 -8.43 -22.09
N ARG A 237 -14.22 -8.06 -22.12
CA ARG A 237 -15.35 -9.01 -21.98
C ARG A 237 -15.38 -10.08 -23.07
N SER A 238 -14.98 -9.76 -24.30
CA SER A 238 -14.93 -10.75 -25.41
C SER A 238 -13.67 -11.62 -25.42
N SER A 239 -12.68 -11.33 -24.58
CA SER A 239 -11.42 -12.05 -24.56
C SER A 239 -11.53 -13.38 -23.81
N ARG A 240 -11.33 -14.51 -24.49
CA ARG A 240 -11.31 -15.84 -23.85
C ARG A 240 -10.34 -15.93 -22.66
N LYS A 241 -9.15 -15.30 -22.77
CA LYS A 241 -8.16 -15.24 -21.67
C LYS A 241 -8.73 -14.51 -20.45
N GLU A 242 -9.28 -13.30 -20.64
CA GLU A 242 -9.80 -12.51 -19.53
C GLU A 242 -11.09 -13.13 -18.96
N GLN A 243 -11.95 -13.73 -19.78
CA GLN A 243 -13.10 -14.50 -19.31
C GLN A 243 -12.68 -15.67 -18.41
N LYS A 244 -11.66 -16.45 -18.81
CA LYS A 244 -11.13 -17.53 -17.97
C LYS A 244 -10.64 -17.00 -16.63
N ARG A 245 -9.93 -15.86 -16.64
CA ARG A 245 -9.44 -15.21 -15.43
C ARG A 245 -10.58 -14.71 -14.54
N MET A 246 -11.59 -14.06 -15.10
CA MET A 246 -12.73 -13.56 -14.32
C MET A 246 -13.58 -14.70 -13.75
N ARG A 247 -13.69 -15.84 -14.44
CA ARG A 247 -14.29 -17.06 -13.88
C ARG A 247 -13.53 -17.55 -12.65
N LEU A 248 -12.21 -17.69 -12.74
CA LEU A 248 -11.37 -18.03 -11.59
C LEU A 248 -11.59 -17.06 -10.42
N ILE A 249 -11.54 -15.74 -10.67
CA ILE A 249 -11.75 -14.75 -9.61
C ILE A 249 -13.14 -14.87 -8.99
N ASN A 250 -14.18 -15.06 -9.79
CA ASN A 250 -15.54 -15.25 -9.29
C ASN A 250 -15.67 -16.52 -8.44
N GLU A 251 -15.10 -17.64 -8.89
CA GLU A 251 -15.06 -18.90 -8.14
C GLU A 251 -14.38 -18.72 -6.77
N LEU A 252 -13.25 -18.00 -6.73
CA LEU A 252 -12.55 -17.70 -5.49
C LEU A 252 -13.36 -16.78 -4.56
N LEU A 253 -14.04 -15.76 -5.10
CA LEU A 253 -14.91 -14.88 -4.32
C LEU A 253 -16.09 -15.65 -3.71
N VAL A 254 -16.75 -16.51 -4.49
CA VAL A 254 -17.85 -17.37 -4.01
C VAL A 254 -17.34 -18.33 -2.93
N LYS A 255 -16.22 -19.02 -3.18
CA LYS A 255 -15.58 -19.94 -2.22
C LYS A 255 -15.26 -19.27 -0.88
N ARG A 256 -14.97 -17.97 -0.88
CA ARG A 256 -14.59 -17.19 0.31
C ARG A 256 -15.73 -16.32 0.88
N GLY A 257 -16.95 -16.44 0.36
CA GLY A 257 -18.10 -15.67 0.85
C GLY A 257 -17.98 -14.16 0.63
N ARG A 258 -17.30 -13.76 -0.47
CA ARG A 258 -17.06 -12.35 -0.86
C ARG A 258 -17.73 -11.96 -2.19
N ALA A 259 -18.62 -12.82 -2.71
CA ALA A 259 -19.37 -12.58 -3.93
C ALA A 259 -20.58 -11.66 -3.70
#